data_AF-A0A383TAT0-F1
#
_entry.id   AF-A0A383TAT0-F1
#
_cell.length_a   1.000
_cell.length_b   1.000
_cell.length_c   1.000
_cell.angle_alpha   90.00
_cell.angle_beta   90.00
_cell.angle_gamma   90.00
#
_symmetry.space_group_name_H-M   'P 1'
#
loop_
_entity.id
_entity.type
_entity.pdbx_description
1 polymer ?
#
loop_
_entity_poly.entity_id
_entity_poly.type
_entity_poly.pdbx_seq_one_letter_code
_entity_poly.pdbx_strand_id
1 'polypeptide(L)'
;MKFVVARTFKKNGSAAIAIDAVPSIMGYSEELEQRFGRKIEVLLLSGDSAEALEEAWPEYAPIAVTDNKESFERTIEEKVSRKK
;
A
#
# COMPACT_ATOMS: atom_id res chain seq x y z
N MET A 1 8.99 10.27 7.15
CA MET A 1 8.83 10.00 5.70
C MET A 1 7.34 9.93 5.33
N LYS A 2 6.98 9.97 4.05
CA LYS A 2 5.59 9.75 3.60
C LYS A 2 5.52 8.46 2.78
N PHE A 3 4.43 7.73 2.95
CA PHE A 3 4.21 6.43 2.33
C PHE A 3 2.85 6.41 1.65
N VAL A 4 2.84 5.90 0.42
CA VAL A 4 1.61 5.47 -0.23
C VAL A 4 1.31 4.06 0.27
N VAL A 5 0.18 3.90 0.94
CA VAL A 5 -0.27 2.64 1.53
C VAL A 5 -1.49 2.15 0.77
N ALA A 6 -1.41 0.93 0.23
CA ALA A 6 -2.55 0.25 -0.35
C ALA A 6 -3.05 -0.81 0.64
N ARG A 7 -4.21 -0.55 1.26
CA ARG A 7 -4.92 -1.49 2.13
C ARG A 7 -5.82 -2.37 1.27
N THR A 8 -5.70 -3.69 1.36
CA THR A 8 -6.71 -4.60 0.81
C THR A 8 -7.75 -4.94 1.87
N PHE A 9 -8.99 -5.20 1.46
CA PHE A 9 -10.08 -5.61 2.39
C PHE A 9 -9.98 -7.08 2.87
N LYS A 10 -8.87 -7.76 2.56
CA LYS A 10 -8.58 -9.11 3.07
C LYS A 10 -7.72 -9.00 4.33
N LYS A 11 -7.92 -9.94 5.29
CA LYS A 11 -7.10 -10.00 6.51
C LYS A 11 -5.61 -9.97 6.14
N ASN A 12 -4.85 -9.04 6.74
CA ASN A 12 -3.39 -8.90 6.65
C ASN A 12 -2.81 -8.47 5.30
N GLY A 13 -3.56 -7.67 4.54
CA GLY A 13 -3.18 -7.32 3.18
C GLY A 13 -2.91 -5.84 2.97
N SER A 14 -1.99 -5.20 3.70
CA SER A 14 -1.53 -3.86 3.32
C SER A 14 -0.13 -3.91 2.68
N ALA A 15 0.12 -3.03 1.72
CA ALA A 15 1.43 -2.78 1.14
C ALA A 15 1.75 -1.29 1.27
N ALA A 16 3.03 -0.93 1.37
CA ALA A 16 3.46 0.46 1.35
C ALA A 16 4.68 0.67 0.45
N ILE A 17 4.77 1.86 -0.12
CA ILE A 17 5.91 2.36 -0.88
C ILE A 17 6.21 3.79 -0.46
N ALA A 18 7.48 4.17 -0.41
CA ALA A 18 7.88 5.55 -0.13
C ALA A 18 7.34 6.49 -1.22
N ILE A 19 6.86 7.67 -0.82
CA ILE A 19 6.34 8.69 -1.76
C ILE A 19 7.36 9.03 -2.86
N ASP A 20 8.65 9.07 -2.50
CA ASP A 20 9.74 9.47 -3.39
C ASP A 20 10.01 8.43 -4.49
N ALA A 21 9.57 7.19 -4.30
CA ALA A 21 9.65 6.13 -5.31
C ALA A 21 8.48 6.19 -6.32
N VAL A 22 7.57 7.16 -6.18
CA VAL A 22 6.41 7.34 -7.05
C VAL A 22 6.46 8.73 -7.70
N PRO A 23 6.37 8.84 -9.04
CA PRO A 23 6.52 10.12 -9.74
C PRO A 23 5.38 11.12 -9.48
N SER A 24 4.15 10.65 -9.21
CA SER A 24 3.02 11.51 -8.86
C SER A 24 1.95 10.71 -8.10
N ILE A 25 1.59 11.16 -6.89
CA ILE A 25 0.61 10.48 -6.05
C ILE A 25 -0.80 10.48 -6.62
N MET A 26 -1.27 11.61 -7.17
CA MET A 26 -2.65 11.68 -7.65
C MET A 26 -2.84 10.78 -8.86
N GLY A 27 -1.90 10.84 -9.81
CA GLY A 27 -1.93 9.94 -10.98
C GLY A 27 -1.77 8.47 -10.58
N TYR A 28 -0.93 8.19 -9.59
CA TYR A 28 -0.68 6.82 -9.17
C TYR A 28 -1.82 6.20 -8.36
N SER A 29 -2.47 6.97 -7.48
CA SER A 29 -3.68 6.52 -6.80
C SER A 29 -4.76 6.12 -7.80
N GLU A 30 -4.99 6.97 -8.81
CA GLU A 30 -5.99 6.70 -9.84
C GLU A 30 -5.64 5.46 -10.68
N GLU A 31 -4.36 5.24 -11.00
CA GLU A 31 -3.88 4.03 -11.68
C GLU A 31 -4.12 2.76 -10.85
N LEU A 32 -3.83 2.81 -9.54
CA LEU A 32 -4.07 1.71 -8.61
C LEU A 32 -5.56 1.41 -8.45
N GLU A 33 -6.39 2.44 -8.33
CA GLU A 33 -7.85 2.30 -8.26
C GLU A 33 -8.43 1.74 -9.57
N GLN A 34 -7.91 2.12 -10.73
CA GLN A 34 -8.31 1.53 -12.02
C GLN A 34 -7.89 0.06 -12.14
N ARG A 35 -6.68 -0.29 -11.68
CA ARG A 35 -6.15 -1.66 -11.79
C ARG A 35 -6.78 -2.64 -10.81
N PHE A 36 -6.90 -2.25 -9.55
CA PHE A 36 -7.37 -3.13 -8.47
C PHE A 36 -8.84 -2.90 -8.10
N GLY A 37 -9.42 -1.77 -8.52
CA GLY A 37 -10.80 -1.41 -8.23
C GLY A 37 -11.07 -1.22 -6.74
N ARG A 38 -12.32 -1.47 -6.35
CA ARG A 38 -12.79 -1.43 -4.95
C ARG A 38 -12.22 -2.55 -4.06
N LYS A 39 -11.18 -3.27 -4.50
CA LYS A 39 -10.51 -4.31 -3.72
C LYS A 39 -9.45 -3.73 -2.79
N ILE A 40 -9.04 -2.48 -3.04
CA ILE A 40 -8.08 -1.75 -2.24
C ILE A 40 -8.59 -0.36 -1.87
N GLU A 41 -7.97 0.19 -0.85
CA GLU A 41 -8.05 1.60 -0.46
C GLU A 41 -6.63 2.15 -0.46
N VAL A 42 -6.42 3.27 -1.14
CA VAL A 42 -5.11 3.93 -1.23
C VAL A 42 -5.09 5.12 -0.26
N LEU A 43 -4.07 5.17 0.58
CA LEU A 43 -3.90 6.18 1.61
C LEU A 43 -2.51 6.77 1.56
N LEU A 44 -2.40 8.04 1.95
CA LEU A 44 -1.11 8.69 2.17
C LEU A 44 -0.87 8.82 3.67
N LEU A 45 0.05 8.01 4.20
CA LEU A 45 0.40 8.02 5.61
C LEU A 45 1.78 8.64 5.82
N SER A 46 1.96 9.34 6.94
CA SER A 46 3.26 9.87 7.37
C SER A 46 3.77 9.05 8.53
N GLY A 47 5.03 8.62 8.46
CA GLY A 47 5.70 7.83 9.50
C GLY A 47 7.20 7.79 9.26
N ASP A 48 7.98 7.55 10.30
CA ASP A 48 9.44 7.48 10.18
C ASP A 48 9.92 6.14 9.62
N SER A 49 9.16 5.06 9.83
CA SER A 49 9.45 3.70 9.40
C SER A 49 8.16 2.88 9.15
N ALA A 50 8.31 1.71 8.54
CA ALA A 50 7.24 0.71 8.42
C ALA A 50 6.59 0.38 9.78
N GLU A 51 7.43 0.10 10.77
CA GLU A 51 7.01 -0.25 12.13
C GLU A 51 6.25 0.91 12.79
N ALA A 52 6.67 2.14 12.54
CA ALA A 52 5.97 3.33 13.03
C ALA A 52 4.58 3.49 12.39
N LEU A 53 4.42 3.10 11.12
CA LEU A 53 3.10 3.05 10.48
C LEU A 53 2.21 1.98 11.09
N GLU A 54 2.76 0.79 11.38
CA GLU A 54 2.01 -0.29 12.02
C GLU A 54 1.60 0.05 13.44
N GLU A 55 2.47 0.73 14.22
CA GLU A 55 2.16 1.18 15.57
C GLU A 55 1.10 2.29 15.58
N ALA A 56 1.23 3.28 14.69
CA ALA A 56 0.26 4.36 14.55
C ALA A 56 -1.07 3.87 13.97
N TRP A 57 -1.04 2.85 13.10
CA TRP A 57 -2.17 2.35 12.35
C TRP A 57 -2.26 0.81 12.37
N PRO A 58 -2.56 0.21 13.53
CA PRO A 58 -2.52 -1.25 13.71
C PRO A 58 -3.55 -1.99 12.85
N GLU A 59 -4.61 -1.33 12.42
CA GLU A 59 -5.63 -1.90 11.53
C GLU A 59 -5.13 -2.15 10.09
N TYR A 60 -3.97 -1.60 9.73
CA TYR A 60 -3.29 -1.80 8.46
C TYR A 60 -2.15 -2.81 8.58
N ALA A 61 -1.77 -3.20 9.80
CA ALA A 61 -0.72 -4.17 10.02
C ALA A 61 -1.20 -5.59 9.62
N PRO A 62 -0.30 -6.46 9.10
CA PRO A 62 1.06 -6.15 8.69
C PRO A 62 1.15 -5.39 7.35
N ILE A 63 2.02 -4.38 7.30
CA ILE A 63 2.32 -3.55 6.14
C ILE A 63 3.60 -4.07 5.46
N ALA A 64 3.46 -4.57 4.22
CA ALA A 64 4.61 -4.97 3.42
C ALA A 64 5.23 -3.73 2.75
N VAL A 65 6.41 -3.31 3.21
CA VAL A 65 7.13 -2.20 2.58
C VAL A 65 7.95 -2.70 1.40
N THR A 66 7.86 -1.95 0.31
CA THR A 66 8.53 -2.26 -0.96
C THR A 66 9.40 -1.09 -1.37
N ASP A 67 10.51 -1.41 -2.06
CA ASP A 67 11.53 -0.45 -2.47
C ASP A 67 11.24 0.19 -3.83
N ASN A 68 10.33 -0.39 -4.63
CA ASN A 68 10.03 0.08 -5.97
C ASN A 68 8.57 -0.19 -6.39
N LYS A 69 8.13 0.53 -7.43
CA LYS A 69 6.77 0.48 -7.98
C LYS A 69 6.31 -0.92 -8.38
N GLU A 70 7.18 -1.70 -9.04
CA GLU A 70 6.83 -3.03 -9.56
C GLU A 70 6.59 -4.02 -8.42
N SER A 71 7.49 -4.05 -7.43
CA SER A 71 7.34 -4.85 -6.21
C SER A 71 6.08 -4.46 -5.43
N PHE A 72 5.77 -3.16 -5.34
CA PHE A 72 4.57 -2.67 -4.66
C PHE A 72 3.29 -3.21 -5.29
N GLU A 73 3.15 -3.06 -6.61
CA GLU A 73 1.98 -3.53 -7.35
C GLU A 73 1.82 -5.04 -7.30
N ARG A 74 2.92 -5.78 -7.44
CA ARG A 74 2.90 -7.24 -7.30
C ARG A 74 2.44 -7.66 -5.91
N THR A 75 2.94 -6.99 -4.88
CA THR A 75 2.54 -7.27 -3.49
C THR A 75 1.04 -7.00 -3.27
N ILE A 76 0.52 -5.92 -3.84
CA ILE A 76 -0.93 -5.64 -3.83
C ILE A 76 -1.68 -6.76 -4.56
N GLU A 77 -1.25 -7.14 -5.75
CA GLU A 77 -1.88 -8.19 -6.55
C GLU A 77 -1.92 -9.54 -5.82
N GLU A 78 -0.83 -9.93 -5.17
CA GLU A 78 -0.74 -11.14 -4.34
C GLU A 78 -1.72 -11.08 -3.15
N LYS A 79 -1.75 -9.95 -2.43
CA LYS A 79 -2.63 -9.75 -1.28
C LYS A 79 -4.11 -9.70 -1.68
N VAL A 80 -4.44 -9.07 -2.80
CA VAL A 80 -5.78 -9.04 -3.38
C VAL A 80 -6.20 -10.41 -3.91
N SER A 81 -5.29 -11.18 -4.49
CA SER A 81 -5.59 -12.47 -5.14
C SER A 81 -5.66 -13.64 -4.17
N ARG A 82 -5.01 -13.57 -3.00
CA ARG A 82 -5.02 -14.65 -1.98
C ARG A 82 -6.45 -15.07 -1.66
N LYS A 83 -6.95 -16.14 -2.30
CA LYS A 83 -8.22 -16.77 -1.95
C LYS A 83 -8.00 -17.44 -0.60
N LYS A 84 -8.91 -17.17 0.32
CA LYS A 84 -9.01 -17.87 1.60
C LYS A 84 -9.20 -19.36 1.34
#